data_AF-A0AA88RFA5-F1
#
_entry.id   AF-A0AA88RFA5-F1
#
_cell.length_a   1.000
_cell.length_b   1.000
_cell.length_c   1.000
_cell.angle_alpha   90.00
_cell.angle_beta   90.00
_cell.angle_gamma   90.00
#
_symmetry.space_group_name_H-M   'P 1'
#
loop_
_entity.id
_entity.type
_entity.pdbx_description
1 polymer ?
#
loop_
_entity_poly.entity_id
_entity_poly.type
_entity_poly.pdbx_seq_one_letter_code
_entity_poly.pdbx_strand_id
1 'polypeptide(L)'
;MNYDVVTTAVKKALRLNRAIQAHDSHWPTENSGPMYFTLPLNEDGGWGFYIKGHSTMIGSALSYVALRLLGEGPNDSNGAVTRARKWILDHGGAAGIPSWGKAYLA
;
A
#
# COMPACT_ATOMS: atom_id res chain seq x y z
N MET A 1 30.59 -25.90 -4.30
CA MET A 1 29.61 -25.49 -3.26
C MET A 1 30.10 -26.03 -1.93
N ASN A 2 30.35 -25.18 -0.94
CA ASN A 2 30.93 -25.58 0.35
C ASN A 2 29.82 -25.88 1.37
N TYR A 3 29.77 -27.11 1.89
CA TYR A 3 28.76 -27.57 2.85
C TYR A 3 28.75 -26.79 4.16
N ASP A 4 29.90 -26.30 4.61
CA ASP A 4 30.01 -25.52 5.87
C ASP A 4 29.35 -24.15 5.74
N VAL A 5 29.49 -23.53 4.57
CA VAL A 5 28.85 -22.25 4.24
C VAL A 5 27.34 -22.42 4.19
N VAL A 6 26.84 -23.46 3.52
CA VAL A 6 25.41 -23.77 3.44
C VAL A 6 24.83 -24.05 4.83
N THR A 7 25.50 -24.88 5.63
CA THR A 7 25.07 -25.22 6.99
C THR A 7 24.99 -23.97 7.88
N THR A 8 25.95 -23.08 7.77
CA THR A 8 25.96 -21.81 8.52
C THR A 8 24.81 -20.91 8.10
N ALA A 9 24.53 -20.80 6.80
CA ALA A 9 23.41 -20.01 6.30
C ALA A 9 22.06 -20.54 6.80
N VAL A 10 21.84 -21.85 6.73
CA VAL A 10 20.60 -22.50 7.22
C VAL A 10 20.42 -22.29 8.73
N LYS A 11 21.49 -22.44 9.53
CA LYS A 11 21.44 -22.17 10.97
C LYS A 11 21.05 -20.71 11.28
N LYS A 12 21.55 -19.75 10.50
CA LYS A 12 21.17 -18.33 10.65
C LYS A 12 19.70 -18.10 10.27
N ALA A 13 19.24 -18.67 9.16
CA ALA A 13 17.85 -18.55 8.71
C ALA A 13 16.87 -19.14 9.74
N LEU A 14 17.18 -20.31 10.30
CA LEU A 14 16.33 -20.96 11.32
C LEU A 14 16.26 -20.11 12.61
N ARG A 15 17.39 -19.52 13.03
CA ARG A 15 17.40 -18.60 14.18
C ARG A 15 16.54 -17.37 13.94
N LEU A 16 16.59 -16.80 12.74
CA LEU A 16 15.74 -15.66 12.36
C LEU A 16 14.25 -16.04 12.35
N ASN A 17 13.89 -17.15 11.68
CA ASN A 17 12.50 -17.61 11.60
C ASN A 17 11.92 -17.92 12.98
N ARG A 18 12.72 -18.46 13.90
CA ARG A 18 12.29 -18.68 15.28
C ARG A 18 12.10 -17.37 16.04
N ALA A 19 12.96 -16.36 15.82
CA ALA A 19 12.89 -15.09 16.53
C ALA A 19 11.63 -14.27 16.18
N ILE A 20 11.03 -14.50 15.01
CA ILE A 20 9.80 -13.83 14.56
C ILE A 20 8.52 -14.62 14.83
N GLN A 21 8.62 -15.81 15.43
CA GLN A 21 7.44 -16.61 15.78
C GLN A 21 6.69 -15.94 16.94
N ALA A 22 5.37 -15.79 16.81
CA ALA A 22 4.53 -15.26 17.87
C ALA A 22 4.40 -16.25 19.04
N HIS A 23 3.98 -15.74 20.21
CA HIS A 23 3.91 -16.50 21.46
C HIS A 23 2.93 -17.68 21.42
N ASP A 24 1.92 -17.63 20.57
CA ASP A 24 0.91 -18.67 20.29
C ASP A 24 1.32 -19.58 19.12
N SER A 25 2.59 -19.56 18.74
CA SER A 25 3.21 -20.40 17.70
C SER A 25 2.83 -20.07 16.25
N HIS A 26 2.04 -19.02 15.97
CA HIS A 26 1.83 -18.57 14.59
C HIS A 26 3.01 -17.73 14.07
N TRP A 27 3.17 -17.67 12.75
CA TRP A 27 4.10 -16.74 12.12
C TRP A 27 3.29 -15.55 11.59
N PRO A 28 3.41 -14.37 12.22
CA PRO A 28 2.79 -13.18 11.68
C PRO A 28 3.49 -12.85 10.36
N THR A 29 2.70 -12.71 9.31
CA THR A 29 3.16 -12.21 8.03
C THR A 29 2.39 -10.95 7.71
N GLU A 30 3.09 -9.93 7.23
CA GLU A 30 2.42 -8.81 6.61
C GLU A 30 1.68 -9.33 5.35
N ASN A 31 0.35 -9.37 5.40
CA ASN A 31 -0.49 -9.73 4.27
C ASN A 31 -1.31 -8.51 3.83
N SER A 32 -0.60 -7.45 3.46
CA SER A 32 -1.17 -6.16 3.08
C SER A 32 -2.05 -6.25 1.81
N GLY A 33 -1.89 -7.25 0.94
CA GLY A 33 -2.82 -7.50 -0.17
C GLY A 33 -3.01 -6.31 -1.14
N PRO A 34 -4.21 -6.13 -1.74
CA PRO A 34 -4.60 -4.91 -2.44
C PRO A 34 -4.80 -3.78 -1.43
N MET A 35 -3.85 -2.85 -1.40
CA MET A 35 -3.77 -1.79 -0.40
C MET A 35 -4.44 -0.53 -0.91
N TYR A 36 -5.61 -0.26 -0.36
CA TYR A 36 -6.19 1.07 -0.38
C TYR A 36 -5.71 1.80 0.86
N PHE A 37 -5.55 3.12 0.78
CA PHE A 37 -5.50 4.07 1.90
C PHE A 37 -4.14 4.72 2.22
N THR A 38 -2.99 4.03 2.22
CA THR A 38 -1.69 4.69 2.57
C THR A 38 -0.44 4.09 1.88
N LEU A 39 -0.52 3.79 0.59
CA LEU A 39 0.67 3.41 -0.19
C LEU A 39 1.64 4.60 -0.34
N PRO A 40 2.93 4.36 -0.69
CA PRO A 40 3.76 5.43 -1.22
C PRO A 40 3.06 6.06 -2.42
N LEU A 41 2.88 7.38 -2.38
CA LEU A 41 2.33 8.12 -3.52
C LEU A 41 3.27 7.92 -4.72
N ASN A 42 2.72 7.53 -5.86
CA ASN A 42 3.50 7.42 -7.09
C ASN A 42 3.99 8.81 -7.53
N GLU A 43 5.06 8.86 -8.33
CA GLU A 43 5.63 10.13 -8.80
C GLU A 43 4.63 11.00 -9.57
N ASP A 44 3.66 10.37 -10.25
CA ASP A 44 2.57 11.03 -10.97
C ASP A 44 1.50 11.64 -10.05
N GLY A 45 1.57 11.36 -8.74
CA GLY A 45 0.63 11.87 -7.75
C GLY A 45 -0.59 10.99 -7.52
N GLY A 46 -0.65 9.77 -8.09
CA GLY A 46 -1.72 8.81 -7.83
C GLY A 46 -1.31 7.59 -7.00
N TRP A 47 -2.24 6.65 -6.84
CA TRP A 47 -2.01 5.36 -6.18
C TRP A 47 -2.47 4.18 -7.00
N GLY A 48 -1.67 3.12 -6.98
CA GLY A 48 -2.02 1.86 -7.61
C GLY A 48 -2.98 1.00 -6.79
N PHE A 49 -3.42 -0.10 -7.41
CA PHE A 49 -4.21 -1.15 -6.75
C PHE A 49 -3.34 -2.02 -5.81
N TYR A 50 -2.02 -2.01 -6.02
CA TYR A 50 -1.02 -2.73 -5.23
C TYR A 50 0.25 -1.89 -5.12
N ILE A 51 1.15 -2.22 -4.17
CA ILE A 51 2.31 -1.40 -3.76
C ILE A 51 3.20 -0.93 -4.93
N LYS A 52 3.38 -1.75 -5.97
CA LYS A 52 4.20 -1.43 -7.15
C LYS A 52 3.38 -1.22 -8.43
N GLY A 53 2.08 -0.98 -8.29
CA GLY A 53 1.18 -0.79 -9.40
C GLY A 53 1.20 0.65 -9.91
N HIS A 54 0.94 0.81 -11.22
CA HIS A 54 0.64 2.12 -11.78
C HIS A 54 -0.61 2.72 -11.13
N SER A 55 -0.69 4.04 -11.13
CA SER A 55 -1.83 4.77 -10.56
C SER A 55 -3.14 4.38 -11.25
N THR A 56 -4.16 4.13 -10.44
CA THR A 56 -5.50 3.72 -10.90
C THR A 56 -6.55 4.62 -10.27
N MET A 57 -7.70 4.79 -10.94
CA MET A 57 -8.78 5.63 -10.39
C MET A 57 -9.27 5.12 -9.03
N ILE A 58 -9.39 3.80 -8.85
CA ILE A 58 -9.81 3.22 -7.57
C ILE A 58 -8.77 3.42 -6.46
N GLY A 59 -7.49 3.16 -6.73
CA GLY A 59 -6.41 3.35 -5.76
C GLY A 59 -6.27 4.82 -5.36
N SER A 60 -6.28 5.73 -6.35
CA SER A 60 -6.16 7.16 -6.14
C SER A 60 -7.36 7.75 -5.39
N ALA A 61 -8.59 7.43 -5.82
CA ALA A 61 -9.81 8.00 -5.23
C ALA A 61 -10.03 7.51 -3.80
N LEU A 62 -9.87 6.21 -3.52
CA LEU A 62 -10.07 5.67 -2.18
C LEU A 62 -8.97 6.14 -1.21
N SER A 63 -7.71 6.22 -1.64
CA SER A 63 -6.62 6.76 -0.82
C SER A 63 -6.80 8.25 -0.53
N TYR A 64 -7.21 9.03 -1.55
CA TYR A 64 -7.58 10.43 -1.34
C TYR A 64 -8.68 10.57 -0.29
N VAL A 65 -9.80 9.83 -0.43
CA VAL A 65 -10.92 9.91 0.51
C VAL A 65 -10.51 9.50 1.92
N ALA A 66 -9.72 8.44 2.09
CA ALA A 66 -9.25 8.04 3.41
C ALA A 66 -8.36 9.10 4.07
N LEU A 67 -7.42 9.69 3.34
CA LEU A 67 -6.61 10.80 3.85
C LEU A 67 -7.51 11.97 4.29
N ARG A 68 -8.52 12.31 3.49
CA ARG A 68 -9.50 13.35 3.85
C ARG A 68 -10.30 13.02 5.12
N LEU A 69 -10.69 11.75 5.31
CA LEU A 69 -11.40 11.29 6.51
C LEU A 69 -10.50 11.28 7.75
N LEU A 70 -9.20 11.02 7.58
CA LEU A 70 -8.20 11.09 8.66
C LEU A 70 -7.81 12.54 9.03
N GLY A 71 -8.36 13.54 8.33
CA GLY A 71 -8.12 14.95 8.61
C GLY A 71 -6.96 15.58 7.82
N GLU A 72 -6.37 14.85 6.88
CA GLU A 72 -5.27 15.37 6.06
C GLU A 72 -5.75 16.48 5.13
N GLY A 73 -5.11 17.65 5.26
CA GLY A 73 -5.42 18.87 4.53
C GLY A 73 -4.72 18.95 3.17
N PRO A 74 -5.09 19.93 2.33
CA PRO A 74 -4.33 20.27 1.11
C PRO A 74 -2.90 20.76 1.40
N ASN A 75 -2.67 21.23 2.63
CA ASN A 75 -1.38 21.72 3.14
C ASN A 75 -0.68 20.67 4.03
N ASP A 76 -0.96 19.38 3.81
CA ASP A 76 -0.23 18.30 4.47
C ASP A 76 1.26 18.38 4.15
N SER A 77 2.09 17.79 5.01
CA SER A 77 3.56 17.90 4.97
C SER A 77 4.19 17.43 3.66
N ASN A 78 3.47 16.64 2.86
CA ASN A 78 3.96 16.06 1.61
C ASN A 78 3.09 16.42 0.39
N GLY A 79 2.09 17.30 0.52
CA GLY A 79 1.20 17.69 -0.58
C GLY A 79 0.44 16.52 -1.21
N ALA A 80 0.25 15.40 -0.49
CA ALA A 80 -0.23 14.15 -1.07
C ALA A 80 -1.70 14.29 -1.49
N VAL A 81 -2.50 14.92 -0.62
CA VAL A 81 -3.92 15.23 -0.89
C VAL A 81 -4.08 16.10 -2.14
N THR A 82 -3.22 17.11 -2.30
CA THR A 82 -3.26 18.04 -3.44
C THR A 82 -2.87 17.35 -4.75
N ARG A 83 -1.79 16.55 -4.74
CA ARG A 83 -1.34 15.79 -5.91
C ARG A 83 -2.36 14.74 -6.35
N ALA A 84 -2.91 13.99 -5.40
CA ALA A 84 -3.94 13.00 -5.66
C ALA A 84 -5.21 13.61 -6.26
N ARG A 85 -5.66 14.74 -5.71
CA ARG A 85 -6.81 15.46 -6.27
C ARG A 85 -6.55 15.89 -7.70
N LYS A 86 -5.36 16.42 -7.99
CA LYS A 86 -4.97 16.79 -9.35
C LYS A 86 -4.99 15.58 -10.28
N TRP A 87 -4.34 14.48 -9.89
CA TRP A 87 -4.30 13.25 -10.69
C TRP A 87 -5.71 12.73 -10.99
N ILE A 88 -6.59 12.67 -9.98
CA ILE A 88 -7.99 12.21 -10.15
C ILE A 88 -8.74 13.07 -11.18
N LEU A 89 -8.61 14.41 -11.08
CA LEU A 89 -9.29 15.33 -11.98
C LEU A 89 -8.74 15.25 -13.42
N ASP A 90 -7.42 15.16 -13.58
CA ASP A 90 -6.77 15.04 -14.89
C ASP A 90 -7.14 13.73 -15.62
N HIS A 91 -7.55 12.69 -14.89
CA HIS A 91 -7.91 11.37 -15.43
C HIS A 91 -9.41 11.10 -15.49
N GLY A 92 -10.24 12.15 -15.53
CA GLY A 92 -11.69 12.04 -15.75
C GLY A 92 -12.54 11.89 -14.48
N GLY A 93 -11.93 12.05 -13.30
CA GLY A 93 -12.63 12.07 -12.02
C GLY A 93 -13.09 10.70 -11.52
N ALA A 94 -13.64 10.69 -10.30
CA ALA A 94 -14.05 9.45 -9.61
C ALA A 94 -15.23 8.71 -10.28
N ALA A 95 -15.89 9.31 -11.27
CA ALA A 95 -16.96 8.65 -12.03
C ALA A 95 -16.45 7.40 -12.80
N GLY A 96 -15.18 7.39 -13.18
CA GLY A 96 -14.51 6.26 -13.84
C GLY A 96 -14.14 5.10 -12.91
N ILE A 97 -14.50 5.16 -11.62
CA ILE A 97 -14.18 4.09 -10.68
C ILE A 97 -14.97 2.80 -11.03
N PRO A 98 -14.35 1.61 -11.00
CA PRO A 98 -15.07 0.35 -11.24
C PRO A 98 -16.13 0.07 -10.15
N SER A 99 -17.08 -0.82 -10.44
CA SER A 99 -18.33 -1.02 -9.66
C SER A 99 -18.15 -1.23 -8.15
N TRP A 100 -17.26 -2.13 -7.74
CA TRP A 100 -16.83 -2.32 -6.35
C TRP A 100 -16.30 -1.05 -5.66
N GLY A 101 -15.58 -0.17 -6.36
CA GLY A 101 -15.15 1.11 -5.81
C GLY A 101 -16.31 2.07 -5.56
N LYS A 102 -17.39 1.99 -6.36
CA LYS A 102 -18.61 2.77 -6.14
C LYS A 102 -19.30 2.38 -4.84
N ALA A 103 -19.23 1.10 -4.43
CA ALA A 103 -19.81 0.67 -3.16
C ALA A 103 -19.16 1.35 -1.94
N TYR A 104 -17.90 1.80 -2.06
CA TYR A 104 -17.23 2.56 -1.00
C TYR A 104 -17.48 4.07 -1.05
N LEU A 105 -18.00 4.60 -2.17
CA LEU A 105 -18.22 6.04 -2.39
C LEU A 105 -19.71 6.43 -2.42
N ALA A 106 -20.62 5.45 -2.43
CA ALA A 106 -22.07 5.64 -2.38
C ALA A 106 -22.54 5.88 -0.94
#